data_AF-A0A1F3JXI1-F1
#
_entry.id   AF-A0A1F3JXI1-F1
#
_cell.length_a   1.000
_cell.length_b   1.000
_cell.length_c   1.000
_cell.angle_alpha   90.00
_cell.angle_beta   90.00
_cell.angle_gamma   90.00
#
_symmetry.space_group_name_H-M   'P 1'
#
loop_
_entity.id
_entity.type
_entity.pdbx_description
1 polymer ?
#
loop_
_entity_poly.entity_id
_entity_poly.type
_entity_poly.pdbx_seq_one_letter_code
_entity_poly.pdbx_strand_id
1 'polypeptide(L)'
;MKKITVYKILLLLIISQQVTFSQSKYLISLKNADCKNAILINDSIYGPTNPPLGYGSILEINNNKQYNKYFFTKEHNTVWYIYKSNSNNPITFDIIPINKNDDYDFLIFEYTDSSTCKLIKEKNILPLRTNISRVNKALNGYTGISDTSNNIYTPAGIGTAYSKYITPHKEQKYLIAIDNVYKNGSGHTIIIKQKNELKIPPKDTVLNKKNNKDINSNTPINKDYYSFSIACFDKETKEKINCSILIANINHKDTIKFKADTNILDVETNKKRVYINCKKTGYIYNSEIVNTKDINNIIYRIELNKIVKGTKIIIDDIYFYGNMSRFLPTSTPALKQLYDFLKENLDVKIEVQGHVNGNINASQLDKLSYQSLSNDRAKAVENYLIENGIDKKRITSKGLSDKFMLYPIPKSEIESQKNRRVEIIVVE
;
A
#
# COMPACT_ATOMS: atom_id res chain seq x y z
N MET A 1 73.88 -30.32 -19.89
CA MET A 1 73.28 -29.53 -18.79
C MET A 1 71.96 -28.92 -19.27
N LYS A 2 70.88 -29.13 -18.49
CA LYS A 2 69.48 -28.79 -18.77
C LYS A 2 69.25 -27.30 -19.07
N LYS A 3 68.37 -26.97 -20.03
CA LYS A 3 67.41 -25.85 -19.91
C LYS A 3 66.09 -26.23 -20.61
N ILE A 4 65.10 -26.57 -19.79
CA ILE A 4 63.69 -26.70 -20.17
C ILE A 4 63.08 -25.30 -20.01
N THR A 5 62.59 -24.71 -21.09
CA THR A 5 61.86 -23.43 -21.04
C THR A 5 60.38 -23.73 -20.87
N VAL A 6 59.87 -23.51 -19.65
CA VAL A 6 58.45 -23.62 -19.31
C VAL A 6 57.75 -22.30 -19.67
N TYR A 7 56.83 -22.32 -20.63
CA TYR A 7 55.87 -21.23 -20.81
C TYR A 7 54.80 -21.33 -19.71
N LYS A 8 54.87 -20.45 -18.72
CA LYS A 8 53.77 -20.22 -17.77
C LYS A 8 52.68 -19.40 -18.46
N ILE A 9 51.55 -20.05 -18.72
CA ILE A 9 50.29 -19.37 -19.06
C ILE A 9 49.84 -18.61 -17.82
N LEU A 10 49.91 -17.28 -17.87
CA LEU A 10 49.37 -16.40 -16.84
C LEU A 10 47.87 -16.21 -17.11
N LEU A 11 47.05 -17.06 -16.48
CA LEU A 11 45.60 -16.91 -16.48
C LEU A 11 45.24 -15.69 -15.62
N LEU A 12 45.02 -14.53 -16.24
CA LEU A 12 44.47 -13.35 -15.56
C LEU A 12 42.99 -13.62 -15.25
N LEU A 13 42.72 -14.07 -14.02
CA LEU A 13 41.39 -14.08 -13.42
C LEU A 13 40.92 -12.63 -13.21
N ILE A 14 40.15 -12.11 -14.17
CA ILE A 14 39.38 -10.88 -13.99
C ILE A 14 38.24 -11.23 -13.02
N ILE A 15 38.49 -11.02 -11.73
CA ILE A 15 37.44 -11.02 -10.71
C ILE A 15 36.59 -9.79 -10.99
N SER A 16 35.46 -9.98 -11.68
CA SER A 16 34.42 -8.97 -11.77
C SER A 16 33.90 -8.74 -10.36
N GLN A 17 34.36 -7.66 -9.72
CA GLN A 17 33.71 -7.16 -8.51
C GLN A 17 32.30 -6.75 -8.92
N GLN A 18 31.31 -7.59 -8.59
CA GLN A 18 29.93 -7.16 -8.57
C GLN A 18 29.83 -6.10 -7.48
N VAL A 19 29.82 -4.84 -7.87
CA VAL A 19 29.45 -3.74 -6.98
C VAL A 19 27.97 -3.90 -6.69
N THR A 20 27.65 -4.64 -5.64
CA THR A 20 26.31 -4.64 -5.06
C THR A 20 26.08 -3.25 -4.48
N PHE A 21 25.22 -2.45 -5.11
CA PHE A 21 24.72 -1.21 -4.53
C PHE A 21 23.97 -1.54 -3.23
N SER A 22 24.65 -1.37 -2.10
CA SER A 22 24.04 -1.47 -0.78
C SER A 22 23.04 -0.32 -0.60
N GLN A 23 21.84 -0.68 -0.15
CA GLN A 23 20.69 0.19 0.09
C GLN A 23 21.08 1.31 1.08
N SER A 24 20.90 2.58 0.75
CA SER A 24 20.96 3.65 1.75
C SER A 24 19.67 3.61 2.58
N LYS A 25 19.71 2.97 3.75
CA LYS A 25 18.61 3.04 4.73
C LYS A 25 18.45 4.49 5.21
N TYR A 26 17.22 4.92 5.46
CA TYR A 26 16.99 6.17 6.20
C TYR A 26 17.58 6.01 7.60
N LEU A 27 18.53 6.87 7.95
CA LEU A 27 19.30 6.72 9.17
C LEU A 27 18.53 7.30 10.37
N ILE A 28 18.05 6.43 11.24
CA ILE A 28 17.62 6.75 12.61
C ILE A 28 18.87 6.76 13.48
N SER A 29 19.07 7.85 14.20
CA SER A 29 20.16 7.98 15.18
C SER A 29 19.60 7.98 16.61
N LEU A 30 20.45 7.70 17.61
CA LEU A 30 20.05 7.63 19.02
C LEU A 30 19.31 8.89 19.51
N LYS A 31 19.67 10.08 18.99
CA LYS A 31 18.97 11.32 19.36
C LYS A 31 17.48 11.31 18.96
N ASN A 32 17.10 10.59 17.91
CA ASN A 32 15.71 10.52 17.42
C ASN A 32 14.82 9.63 18.30
N ALA A 33 15.40 8.96 19.29
CA ALA A 33 14.65 8.28 20.34
C ALA A 33 14.10 9.25 21.39
N ASP A 34 14.60 10.50 21.46
CA ASP A 34 14.00 11.57 22.26
C ASP A 34 12.89 12.29 21.46
N CYS A 35 11.73 12.51 22.07
CA CYS A 35 10.56 13.16 21.46
C CYS A 35 10.89 14.52 20.85
N LYS A 36 11.76 15.31 21.49
CA LYS A 36 12.17 16.65 21.02
C LYS A 36 12.89 16.63 19.67
N ASN A 37 13.49 15.50 19.31
CA ASN A 37 14.28 15.30 18.10
C ASN A 37 13.53 14.43 17.09
N ALA A 38 12.20 14.40 17.18
CA ALA A 38 11.35 13.66 16.28
C ALA A 38 11.64 14.01 14.81
N ILE A 39 11.67 12.99 13.98
CA ILE A 39 11.96 13.11 12.56
C ILE A 39 10.71 13.62 11.84
N LEU A 40 10.83 14.73 11.12
CA LEU A 40 9.74 15.21 10.26
C LEU A 40 9.57 14.29 9.04
N ILE A 41 8.38 13.70 8.91
CA ILE A 41 7.97 12.94 7.73
C ILE A 41 7.37 13.93 6.72
N ASN A 42 8.12 14.22 5.66
CA ASN A 42 7.68 15.10 4.57
C ASN A 42 7.02 14.34 3.41
N ASP A 43 7.27 13.03 3.31
CA ASP A 43 6.79 12.18 2.23
C ASP A 43 5.71 11.22 2.73
N SER A 44 4.86 10.72 1.82
CA SER A 44 3.89 9.68 2.16
C SER A 44 4.56 8.33 2.52
N ILE A 45 5.86 8.19 2.32
CA ILE A 45 6.63 6.98 2.64
C ILE A 45 7.92 7.40 3.33
N TYR A 46 8.23 6.80 4.48
CA TYR A 46 9.47 7.03 5.20
C TYR A 46 10.14 5.71 5.55
N GLY A 47 11.31 5.42 4.99
CA GLY A 47 12.05 4.16 5.17
C GLY A 47 12.37 3.45 3.84
N PRO A 48 12.96 2.24 3.88
CA PRO A 48 13.28 1.45 5.08
C PRO A 48 14.36 2.12 5.94
N THR A 49 14.17 2.08 7.25
CA THR A 49 15.10 2.60 8.24
C THR A 49 16.07 1.53 8.74
N ASN A 50 17.15 1.91 9.43
CA ASN A 50 17.76 1.01 10.43
C ASN A 50 16.82 0.87 11.64
N PRO A 51 16.97 -0.15 12.50
CA PRO A 51 16.16 -0.23 13.71
C PRO A 51 16.34 1.03 14.58
N PRO A 52 15.29 1.43 15.32
CA PRO A 52 15.44 2.38 16.41
C PRO A 52 16.50 1.89 17.41
N LEU A 53 17.19 2.83 18.04
CA LEU A 53 18.33 2.53 18.92
C LEU A 53 18.03 3.04 20.32
N GLY A 54 17.60 2.16 21.23
CA GLY A 54 17.35 2.53 22.62
C GLY A 54 16.25 3.59 22.79
N TYR A 55 16.23 4.24 23.95
CA TYR A 55 15.26 5.30 24.28
C TYR A 55 15.84 6.71 24.19
N GLY A 56 17.13 6.87 23.86
CA GLY A 56 17.76 8.19 23.82
C GLY A 56 18.29 8.66 25.17
N SER A 57 18.28 9.97 25.39
CA SER A 57 18.77 10.62 26.63
C SER A 57 17.66 10.83 27.65
N ILE A 58 16.41 10.89 27.18
CA ILE A 58 15.19 11.08 27.97
C ILE A 58 14.35 9.82 27.82
N LEU A 59 13.67 9.43 28.89
CA LEU A 59 12.70 8.35 28.86
C LEU A 59 11.31 8.97 29.04
N GLU A 60 10.71 9.44 27.95
CA GLU A 60 9.41 10.11 27.90
C GLU A 60 8.31 9.19 28.41
N ILE A 61 8.36 7.90 28.08
CA ILE A 61 7.31 6.95 28.47
C ILE A 61 7.93 5.84 29.32
N ASN A 62 7.48 5.75 30.57
CA ASN A 62 7.96 4.75 31.53
C ASN A 62 6.95 4.48 32.66
N ASN A 63 7.30 3.50 33.50
CA ASN A 63 6.58 3.17 34.73
C ASN A 63 5.08 2.93 34.51
N ASN A 64 4.72 2.35 33.36
CA ASN A 64 3.35 1.94 33.07
C ASN A 64 3.19 0.45 33.32
N LYS A 65 2.03 0.07 33.83
CA LYS A 65 1.67 -1.34 34.01
C LYS A 65 1.48 -2.01 32.66
N GLN A 66 1.76 -3.31 32.58
CA GLN A 66 1.65 -4.09 31.34
C GLN A 66 0.27 -4.07 30.70
N TYR A 67 -0.80 -3.94 31.50
CA TYR A 67 -2.17 -3.85 31.01
C TYR A 67 -2.60 -2.42 30.61
N ASN A 68 -1.70 -1.43 30.68
CA ASN A 68 -1.99 -0.07 30.25
C ASN A 68 -2.21 -0.05 28.74
N LYS A 69 -3.40 0.41 28.31
CA LYS A 69 -3.75 0.50 26.88
C LYS A 69 -3.33 1.82 26.23
N TYR A 70 -2.90 2.80 27.02
CA TYR A 70 -2.56 4.16 26.56
C TYR A 70 -1.06 4.37 26.39
N PHE A 71 -0.21 3.61 27.07
CA PHE A 71 1.23 3.82 27.02
C PHE A 71 1.97 2.49 27.04
N PHE A 72 3.13 2.43 26.38
CA PHE A 72 4.10 1.36 26.56
C PHE A 72 4.47 1.23 28.04
N THR A 73 4.87 0.03 28.48
CA THR A 73 5.44 -0.16 29.82
C THR A 73 6.59 0.80 30.08
N LYS A 74 7.46 0.91 29.07
CA LYS A 74 8.50 1.91 28.88
C LYS A 74 8.93 1.94 27.41
N GLU A 75 9.70 2.94 27.02
CA GLU A 75 10.44 2.93 25.74
C GLU A 75 11.61 1.92 25.81
N HIS A 76 11.77 1.13 24.75
CA HIS A 76 12.81 0.12 24.64
C HIS A 76 13.80 0.52 23.54
N ASN A 77 13.30 0.61 22.32
CA ASN A 77 14.00 1.03 21.12
C ASN A 77 13.01 1.90 20.35
N THR A 78 12.97 3.17 20.69
CA THR A 78 11.96 4.10 20.20
C THR A 78 12.53 5.03 19.17
N VAL A 79 11.71 5.41 18.22
CA VAL A 79 11.91 6.57 17.36
C VAL A 79 10.65 7.40 17.36
N TRP A 80 10.85 8.72 17.36
CA TRP A 80 9.75 9.67 17.25
C TRP A 80 9.70 10.29 15.87
N TYR A 81 8.49 10.47 15.37
CA TYR A 81 8.20 11.14 14.10
C TYR A 81 7.21 12.27 14.30
N ILE A 82 7.35 13.33 13.50
CA ILE A 82 6.32 14.35 13.32
C ILE A 82 5.74 14.16 11.93
N TYR A 83 4.42 14.03 11.85
CA TYR A 83 3.68 14.07 10.60
C TYR A 83 2.78 15.31 10.57
N LYS A 84 2.75 16.01 9.44
CA LYS A 84 1.89 17.18 9.22
C LYS A 84 0.82 16.84 8.18
N SER A 85 -0.45 16.92 8.56
CA SER A 85 -1.55 16.70 7.64
C SER A 85 -1.62 17.81 6.60
N ASN A 86 -1.79 17.44 5.33
CA ASN A 86 -2.02 18.36 4.22
C ASN A 86 -3.51 18.55 3.84
N SER A 87 -4.44 17.86 4.52
CA SER A 87 -5.89 17.98 4.27
C SER A 87 -6.72 17.65 5.52
N ASN A 88 -8.06 17.73 5.40
CA ASN A 88 -9.00 17.30 6.45
C ASN A 88 -9.42 15.82 6.30
N ASN A 89 -8.85 15.10 5.35
CA ASN A 89 -9.28 13.75 5.01
C ASN A 89 -8.74 12.72 6.01
N PRO A 90 -9.49 11.63 6.27
CA PRO A 90 -9.01 10.49 7.05
C PRO A 90 -7.58 10.07 6.68
N ILE A 91 -6.71 10.02 7.68
CA ILE A 91 -5.34 9.52 7.58
C ILE A 91 -5.31 8.07 8.07
N THR A 92 -4.74 7.21 7.25
CA THR A 92 -4.27 5.89 7.64
C THR A 92 -2.76 5.82 7.55
N PHE A 93 -2.13 4.92 8.32
CA PHE A 93 -0.74 4.57 8.08
C PHE A 93 -0.46 3.09 8.30
N ASP A 94 0.51 2.58 7.56
CA ASP A 94 1.12 1.27 7.73
C ASP A 94 2.52 1.46 8.29
N ILE A 95 2.84 0.75 9.37
CA ILE A 95 4.21 0.51 9.84
C ILE A 95 4.55 -0.90 9.38
N ILE A 96 5.50 -0.97 8.45
CA ILE A 96 5.91 -2.19 7.76
C ILE A 96 7.29 -2.56 8.28
N PRO A 97 7.43 -3.61 9.10
CA PRO A 97 8.73 -4.06 9.56
C PRO A 97 9.55 -4.64 8.41
N ILE A 98 10.87 -4.47 8.44
CA ILE A 98 11.77 -5.14 7.49
C ILE A 98 11.79 -6.66 7.74
N ASN A 99 11.76 -7.07 9.01
CA ASN A 99 11.60 -8.46 9.40
C ASN A 99 10.21 -8.67 9.99
N LYS A 100 9.43 -9.57 9.40
CA LYS A 100 8.04 -9.86 9.82
C LYS A 100 7.85 -10.31 11.27
N ASN A 101 8.93 -10.66 11.96
CA ASN A 101 8.90 -11.05 13.37
C ASN A 101 9.20 -9.86 14.32
N ASP A 102 9.61 -8.71 13.80
CA ASP A 102 9.78 -7.51 14.60
C ASP A 102 8.41 -7.03 15.10
N ASP A 103 8.34 -6.70 16.37
CA ASP A 103 7.12 -6.27 17.05
C ASP A 103 7.21 -4.77 17.30
N TYR A 104 6.54 -4.00 16.44
CA TYR A 104 6.49 -2.56 16.56
C TYR A 104 5.19 -2.15 17.23
N ASP A 105 5.32 -1.51 18.39
CA ASP A 105 4.23 -0.83 19.06
C ASP A 105 4.24 0.65 18.67
N PHE A 106 3.09 1.30 18.68
CA PHE A 106 3.01 2.74 18.40
C PHE A 106 2.02 3.51 19.26
N LEU A 107 2.31 4.80 19.43
CA LEU A 107 1.42 5.79 20.04
C LEU A 107 1.37 7.02 19.14
N ILE A 108 0.20 7.64 19.01
CA ILE A 108 0.02 8.90 18.28
C ILE A 108 -0.49 9.97 19.22
N PHE A 109 0.13 11.13 19.25
CA PHE A 109 -0.33 12.31 19.97
C PHE A 109 -0.60 13.44 18.98
N GLU A 110 -1.52 14.34 19.33
CA GLU A 110 -1.57 15.64 18.69
C GLU A 110 -0.32 16.43 19.06
N TYR A 111 0.30 17.10 18.09
CA TYR A 111 1.50 17.91 18.30
C TYR A 111 1.20 19.38 18.06
N THR A 112 1.29 20.18 19.12
CA THR A 112 1.11 21.63 19.05
C THR A 112 2.46 22.31 18.87
N ASP A 113 3.40 22.00 19.75
CA ASP A 113 4.71 22.63 19.87
C ASP A 113 5.64 21.78 20.76
N SER A 114 6.85 22.28 21.03
CA SER A 114 7.87 21.55 21.81
C SER A 114 7.44 21.21 23.24
N SER A 115 6.46 21.91 23.82
CA SER A 115 5.90 21.59 25.15
C SER A 115 5.12 20.28 25.15
N THR A 116 4.62 19.81 24.00
CA THR A 116 3.91 18.53 23.89
C THR A 116 4.73 17.37 24.48
N CYS A 117 6.05 17.32 24.21
CA CYS A 117 6.91 16.27 24.76
C CYS A 117 6.97 16.27 26.30
N LYS A 118 6.93 17.46 26.93
CA LYS A 118 6.85 17.58 28.39
C LYS A 118 5.52 17.04 28.91
N LEU A 119 4.41 17.38 28.25
CA LEU A 119 3.08 16.89 28.63
C LEU A 119 2.96 15.37 28.49
N ILE A 120 3.58 14.77 27.47
CA ILE A 120 3.67 13.31 27.32
C ILE A 120 4.42 12.70 28.51
N LYS A 121 5.60 13.24 28.84
CA LYS A 121 6.45 12.75 29.94
C LYS A 121 5.75 12.83 31.30
N GLU A 122 5.03 13.92 31.54
CA GLU A 122 4.25 14.14 32.75
C GLU A 122 2.92 13.39 32.74
N LYS A 123 2.57 12.71 31.64
CA LYS A 123 1.30 11.99 31.40
C LYS A 123 0.06 12.89 31.53
N ASN A 124 0.23 14.18 31.24
CA ASN A 124 -0.84 15.18 31.25
C ASN A 124 -1.72 15.13 29.99
N ILE A 125 -1.27 14.44 28.94
CA ILE A 125 -2.06 14.17 27.74
C ILE A 125 -2.07 12.67 27.43
N LEU A 126 -3.18 12.19 26.89
CA LEU A 126 -3.31 10.83 26.38
C LEU A 126 -3.03 10.82 24.87
N PRO A 127 -2.52 9.70 24.33
CA PRO A 127 -2.44 9.56 22.88
C PRO A 127 -3.84 9.53 22.26
N LEU A 128 -3.92 9.98 21.02
CA LEU A 128 -5.09 9.83 20.15
C LEU A 128 -5.31 8.37 19.77
N ARG A 129 -4.24 7.63 19.49
CA ARG A 129 -4.30 6.20 19.13
C ARG A 129 -3.13 5.45 19.72
N THR A 130 -3.36 4.19 20.02
CA THR A 130 -2.30 3.26 20.42
C THR A 130 -2.48 1.92 19.76
N ASN A 131 -1.37 1.26 19.47
CA ASN A 131 -1.35 -0.17 19.26
C ASN A 131 -0.12 -0.76 19.92
N ILE A 132 -0.35 -1.56 20.95
CA ILE A 132 0.69 -2.23 21.75
C ILE A 132 0.54 -3.75 21.60
N SER A 133 -0.20 -4.20 20.57
CA SER A 133 -0.53 -5.63 20.42
C SER A 133 0.65 -6.40 19.86
N ARG A 134 0.76 -7.66 20.28
CA ARG A 134 1.79 -8.58 19.80
C ARG A 134 1.77 -8.69 18.27
N VAL A 135 2.95 -8.81 17.70
CA VAL A 135 3.19 -8.98 16.27
C VAL A 135 2.21 -9.97 15.63
N ASN A 136 1.50 -9.51 14.60
CA ASN A 136 0.61 -10.37 13.85
C ASN A 136 1.36 -11.00 12.66
N LYS A 137 1.81 -12.24 12.86
CA LYS A 137 2.57 -12.99 11.83
C LYS A 137 1.77 -13.24 10.55
N ALA A 138 0.45 -13.34 10.63
CA ALA A 138 -0.42 -13.50 9.44
C ALA A 138 -0.46 -12.23 8.57
N LEU A 139 -0.10 -11.08 9.14
CA LEU A 139 0.05 -9.81 8.44
C LEU A 139 1.50 -9.42 8.22
N ASN A 140 2.43 -10.38 8.30
CA ASN A 140 3.86 -10.14 8.18
C ASN A 140 4.37 -9.05 9.16
N GLY A 141 3.77 -8.95 10.35
CA GLY A 141 4.13 -7.96 11.37
C GLY A 141 3.66 -6.54 11.08
N TYR A 142 2.82 -6.33 10.06
CA TYR A 142 2.30 -5.00 9.74
C TYR A 142 1.38 -4.51 10.86
N THR A 143 1.53 -3.25 11.21
CA THR A 143 0.73 -2.56 12.24
C THR A 143 0.43 -1.14 11.79
N GLY A 144 -0.49 -0.43 12.45
CA GLY A 144 -0.72 0.98 12.15
C GLY A 144 -2.14 1.46 12.43
N ILE A 145 -2.61 2.45 11.68
CA ILE A 145 -4.00 2.91 11.74
C ILE A 145 -4.71 2.69 10.42
N SER A 146 -5.93 2.13 10.45
CA SER A 146 -6.71 1.78 9.25
C SER A 146 -8.15 2.28 9.32
N ASP A 147 -8.80 2.40 8.17
CA ASP A 147 -10.22 2.77 8.03
C ASP A 147 -11.19 1.63 8.41
N THR A 148 -10.67 0.41 8.54
CA THR A 148 -11.44 -0.79 8.86
C THR A 148 -11.36 -1.19 10.33
N SER A 149 -10.41 -0.62 11.08
CA SER A 149 -10.27 -0.81 12.51
C SER A 149 -11.18 0.15 13.28
N ASN A 150 -11.84 -0.37 14.31
CA ASN A 150 -12.67 0.43 15.21
C ASN A 150 -11.96 0.74 16.55
N ASN A 151 -10.92 0.00 16.90
CA ASN A 151 -10.20 0.14 18.16
C ASN A 151 -9.34 1.40 18.15
N ILE A 152 -9.64 2.34 19.05
CA ILE A 152 -8.83 3.57 19.21
C ILE A 152 -7.55 3.25 20.01
N TYR A 153 -7.66 2.34 20.98
CA TYR A 153 -6.56 1.86 21.80
C TYR A 153 -6.50 0.33 21.76
N THR A 154 -5.35 -0.22 21.38
CA THR A 154 -5.14 -1.67 21.40
C THR A 154 -4.07 -2.00 22.47
N PRO A 155 -4.42 -2.72 23.55
CA PRO A 155 -3.51 -3.01 24.66
C PRO A 155 -2.49 -4.10 24.31
N ALA A 156 -1.53 -4.26 25.22
CA ALA A 156 -0.56 -5.36 25.19
C ALA A 156 -1.23 -6.74 25.22
N GLY A 157 -0.71 -7.67 24.43
CA GLY A 157 -1.22 -9.03 24.31
C GLY A 157 -1.70 -9.35 22.89
N ILE A 158 -2.50 -10.41 22.76
CA ILE A 158 -3.09 -10.80 21.47
C ILE A 158 -4.19 -9.79 21.14
N GLY A 159 -4.00 -9.02 20.06
CA GLY A 159 -4.90 -7.95 19.67
C GLY A 159 -4.93 -7.72 18.15
N THR A 160 -5.66 -6.71 17.73
CA THR A 160 -5.72 -6.29 16.33
C THR A 160 -4.47 -5.50 15.97
N ALA A 161 -3.79 -5.85 14.87
CA ALA A 161 -2.59 -5.15 14.45
C ALA A 161 -2.82 -3.69 14.02
N TYR A 162 -4.08 -3.28 13.76
CA TYR A 162 -4.39 -1.91 13.36
C TYR A 162 -5.37 -1.26 14.32
N SER A 163 -5.13 0.00 14.63
CA SER A 163 -6.06 0.88 15.35
C SER A 163 -6.85 1.77 14.37
N LYS A 164 -7.87 2.47 14.85
CA LYS A 164 -8.76 3.29 14.01
C LYS A 164 -8.00 4.48 13.42
N TYR A 165 -8.27 4.79 12.17
CA TYR A 165 -7.81 6.01 11.48
C TYR A 165 -8.08 7.30 12.27
N ILE A 166 -7.40 8.39 11.88
CA ILE A 166 -7.59 9.74 12.44
C ILE A 166 -8.20 10.64 11.36
N THR A 167 -9.17 11.49 11.74
CA THR A 167 -9.67 12.57 10.87
C THR A 167 -8.98 13.87 11.30
N PRO A 168 -8.00 14.36 10.53
CA PRO A 168 -7.25 15.56 10.87
C PRO A 168 -7.96 16.85 10.46
N HIS A 169 -7.45 17.96 10.96
CA HIS A 169 -7.52 19.26 10.29
C HIS A 169 -6.28 19.48 9.42
N LYS A 170 -6.43 20.27 8.35
CA LYS A 170 -5.33 20.68 7.48
C LYS A 170 -4.27 21.42 8.30
N GLU A 171 -3.00 21.15 8.01
CA GLU A 171 -1.82 21.64 8.72
C GLU A 171 -1.64 21.11 10.16
N GLN A 172 -2.59 20.32 10.69
CA GLN A 172 -2.48 19.72 12.01
C GLN A 172 -1.31 18.72 12.04
N LYS A 173 -0.54 18.74 13.14
CA LYS A 173 0.64 17.90 13.31
C LYS A 173 0.37 16.80 14.33
N TYR A 174 1.05 15.68 14.14
CA TYR A 174 0.98 14.51 15.00
C TYR A 174 2.38 14.02 15.34
N LEU A 175 2.60 13.72 16.62
CA LEU A 175 3.76 12.96 17.07
C LEU A 175 3.42 11.48 17.01
N ILE A 176 4.31 10.67 16.44
CA ILE A 176 4.18 9.22 16.36
C ILE A 176 5.40 8.61 17.02
N ALA A 177 5.21 7.95 18.16
CA ALA A 177 6.23 7.11 18.77
C ALA A 177 6.10 5.71 18.20
N ILE A 178 7.21 5.14 17.70
CA ILE A 178 7.30 3.75 17.28
C ILE A 178 8.36 3.07 18.14
N ASP A 179 7.97 2.07 18.93
CA ASP A 179 8.85 1.31 19.80
C ASP A 179 9.00 -0.12 19.29
N ASN A 180 10.23 -0.62 19.24
CA ASN A 180 10.49 -2.04 19.10
C ASN A 180 10.90 -2.61 20.44
N VAL A 181 10.09 -3.50 20.98
CA VAL A 181 10.32 -4.12 22.30
C VAL A 181 11.63 -4.94 22.32
N TYR A 182 12.07 -5.45 21.16
CA TYR A 182 13.25 -6.31 21.05
C TYR A 182 14.49 -5.57 20.54
N LYS A 183 15.66 -5.85 21.15
CA LYS A 183 16.94 -5.16 20.87
C LYS A 183 17.51 -5.36 19.45
N ASN A 184 17.03 -6.36 18.71
CA ASN A 184 17.60 -6.76 17.42
C ASN A 184 16.62 -6.52 16.26
N GLY A 185 15.85 -5.44 16.32
CA GLY A 185 14.99 -5.04 15.21
C GLY A 185 15.77 -4.87 13.91
N SER A 186 15.08 -4.98 12.78
CA SER A 186 15.68 -4.83 11.45
C SER A 186 15.49 -3.45 10.83
N GLY A 187 14.58 -2.65 11.40
CA GLY A 187 14.08 -1.38 10.85
C GLY A 187 12.65 -1.50 10.34
N HIS A 188 12.09 -0.39 9.87
CA HIS A 188 10.71 -0.34 9.37
C HIS A 188 10.54 0.69 8.25
N THR A 189 9.38 0.67 7.59
CA THR A 189 8.89 1.70 6.67
C THR A 189 7.54 2.18 7.15
N ILE A 190 7.31 3.49 7.18
CA ILE A 190 5.99 4.09 7.41
C ILE A 190 5.41 4.45 6.05
N ILE A 191 4.16 4.07 5.78
CA ILE A 191 3.39 4.54 4.62
C ILE A 191 2.16 5.27 5.14
N ILE A 192 2.01 6.53 4.77
CA ILE A 192 0.89 7.39 5.16
C ILE A 192 -0.03 7.57 3.95
N LYS A 193 -1.31 7.28 4.14
CA LYS A 193 -2.34 7.41 3.11
C LYS A 193 -3.40 8.39 3.58
N GLN A 194 -3.79 9.32 2.71
CA GLN A 194 -4.94 10.19 2.95
C GLN A 194 -6.02 9.88 1.93
N LYS A 195 -7.25 9.71 2.42
CA LYS A 195 -8.40 9.38 1.57
C LYS A 195 -8.88 10.61 0.80
N ASN A 196 -8.51 10.75 -0.46
CA ASN A 196 -9.07 11.84 -1.28
C ASN A 196 -10.59 11.66 -1.48
N GLU A 197 -11.35 12.75 -1.35
CA GLU A 197 -12.73 12.80 -1.82
C GLU A 197 -12.75 12.52 -3.33
N LEU A 198 -13.46 11.47 -3.74
CA LEU A 198 -13.88 11.34 -5.13
C LEU A 198 -14.89 12.46 -5.39
N LYS A 199 -14.57 13.40 -6.28
CA LYS A 199 -15.55 14.35 -6.80
C LYS A 199 -16.62 13.57 -7.56
N ILE A 200 -17.74 13.30 -6.91
CA ILE A 200 -18.94 12.78 -7.58
C ILE A 200 -19.53 13.95 -8.40
N PRO A 201 -19.82 13.78 -9.70
CA PRO A 201 -20.55 14.78 -10.47
C PRO A 201 -21.91 15.08 -9.82
N PRO A 202 -22.48 16.29 -9.97
CA PRO A 202 -23.74 16.65 -9.32
C PRO A 202 -24.84 15.66 -9.71
N LYS A 203 -25.55 15.12 -8.71
CA LYS A 203 -26.77 14.34 -8.93
C LYS A 203 -27.86 15.27 -9.46
N ASP A 204 -28.44 14.92 -10.60
CA ASP A 204 -29.73 15.46 -11.00
C ASP A 204 -30.81 15.04 -9.99
N THR A 205 -31.46 16.05 -9.43
CA THR A 205 -32.63 16.00 -8.58
C THR A 205 -33.84 15.45 -9.34
N VAL A 206 -34.38 14.30 -8.92
CA VAL A 206 -35.80 13.98 -9.15
C VAL A 206 -36.41 13.34 -7.89
N LEU A 207 -37.17 14.19 -7.20
CA LEU A 207 -38.45 14.01 -6.51
C LEU A 207 -38.69 12.80 -5.58
N ASN A 208 -38.89 13.20 -4.31
CA ASN A 208 -39.63 12.53 -3.25
C ASN A 208 -40.95 11.88 -3.69
N LYS A 209 -41.26 10.72 -3.08
CA LYS A 209 -42.59 10.47 -2.49
C LYS A 209 -42.44 9.60 -1.22
N LYS A 210 -42.94 10.16 -0.12
CA LYS A 210 -43.20 9.47 1.16
C LYS A 210 -44.36 8.49 1.01
N ASN A 211 -44.38 7.43 1.82
CA ASN A 211 -45.43 7.22 2.83
C ASN A 211 -45.05 6.11 3.83
N ASN A 212 -45.32 6.41 5.10
CA ASN A 212 -45.19 5.56 6.28
C ASN A 212 -46.20 4.40 6.27
N LYS A 213 -45.86 3.32 6.99
CA LYS A 213 -46.73 2.72 8.00
C LYS A 213 -45.94 1.84 8.97
N ASP A 214 -46.11 2.14 10.26
CA ASP A 214 -45.62 1.39 11.41
C ASP A 214 -46.26 0.00 11.50
N ILE A 215 -45.49 -1.03 11.85
CA ILE A 215 -45.95 -2.19 12.64
C ILE A 215 -44.83 -2.60 13.59
N ASN A 216 -45.12 -2.49 14.89
CA ASN A 216 -44.39 -3.13 15.98
C ASN A 216 -44.53 -4.66 15.89
N SER A 217 -43.42 -5.38 15.80
CA SER A 217 -43.33 -6.75 16.31
C SER A 217 -41.95 -7.00 16.92
N ASN A 218 -41.96 -7.28 18.22
CA ASN A 218 -40.79 -7.76 18.96
C ASN A 218 -40.31 -9.08 18.35
N THR A 219 -39.24 -9.00 17.57
CA THR A 219 -38.42 -10.12 17.11
C THR A 219 -36.97 -9.66 17.22
N PRO A 220 -36.01 -10.49 17.65
CA PRO A 220 -34.61 -10.08 17.76
C PRO A 220 -34.14 -9.57 16.39
N ILE A 221 -33.66 -8.32 16.36
CA ILE A 221 -33.29 -7.57 15.15
C ILE A 221 -32.47 -8.46 14.21
N ASN A 222 -33.11 -8.86 13.12
CA ASN A 222 -32.50 -9.61 12.03
C ASN A 222 -31.44 -8.71 11.39
N LYS A 223 -30.20 -9.19 11.25
CA LYS A 223 -29.13 -8.43 10.59
C LYS A 223 -29.59 -8.12 9.16
N ASP A 224 -29.58 -6.86 8.73
CA ASP A 224 -29.85 -6.51 7.33
C ASP A 224 -28.87 -7.26 6.40
N TYR A 225 -29.33 -8.33 5.77
CA TYR A 225 -28.61 -9.00 4.70
C TYR A 225 -28.96 -8.34 3.38
N TYR A 226 -27.94 -8.06 2.57
CA TYR A 226 -28.06 -7.62 1.20
C TYR A 226 -28.01 -8.85 0.29
N SER A 227 -29.02 -8.99 -0.56
CA SER A 227 -29.11 -10.07 -1.54
C SER A 227 -29.11 -9.49 -2.95
N PHE A 228 -28.20 -9.96 -3.81
CA PHE A 228 -28.08 -9.53 -5.20
C PHE A 228 -27.38 -10.59 -6.04
N SER A 229 -27.56 -10.57 -7.36
CA SER A 229 -26.83 -11.43 -8.29
C SER A 229 -25.76 -10.65 -9.02
N ILE A 230 -24.64 -11.27 -9.37
CA ILE A 230 -23.58 -10.68 -10.20
C ILE A 230 -23.49 -11.45 -11.53
N ALA A 231 -23.34 -10.74 -12.64
CA ALA A 231 -23.01 -11.34 -13.94
C ALA A 231 -21.99 -10.50 -14.70
N CYS A 232 -21.09 -11.17 -15.42
CA CYS A 232 -20.12 -10.54 -16.30
C CYS A 232 -20.68 -10.39 -17.73
N PHE A 233 -20.31 -9.29 -18.38
CA PHE A 233 -20.65 -8.99 -19.76
C PHE A 233 -19.41 -8.52 -20.51
N ASP A 234 -19.35 -8.84 -21.80
CA ASP A 234 -18.41 -8.19 -22.70
C ASP A 234 -18.77 -6.70 -22.82
N LYS A 235 -17.78 -5.82 -22.63
CA LYS A 235 -18.03 -4.38 -22.65
C LYS A 235 -18.48 -3.86 -24.01
N GLU A 236 -18.00 -4.44 -25.11
CA GLU A 236 -18.30 -3.99 -26.46
C GLU A 236 -19.57 -4.64 -26.99
N THR A 237 -19.66 -5.97 -26.98
CA THR A 237 -20.82 -6.68 -27.54
C THR A 237 -22.03 -6.64 -26.61
N LYS A 238 -21.83 -6.32 -25.33
CA LYS A 238 -22.83 -6.39 -24.25
C LYS A 238 -23.36 -7.80 -23.98
N GLU A 239 -22.77 -8.82 -24.61
CA GLU A 239 -23.14 -10.22 -24.42
C GLU A 239 -22.70 -10.71 -23.04
N LYS A 240 -23.50 -11.60 -22.47
CA LYS A 240 -23.21 -12.22 -21.18
C LYS A 240 -22.10 -13.25 -21.35
N ILE A 241 -21.13 -13.27 -20.42
CA ILE A 241 -20.00 -14.19 -20.47
C ILE A 241 -19.84 -14.95 -19.15
N ASN A 242 -19.43 -16.21 -19.23
CA ASN A 242 -18.95 -16.93 -18.05
C ASN A 242 -17.66 -16.28 -17.55
N CYS A 243 -17.57 -16.08 -16.24
CA CYS A 243 -16.38 -15.56 -15.59
C CYS A 243 -16.19 -16.20 -14.22
N SER A 244 -14.96 -16.17 -13.71
CA SER A 244 -14.68 -16.45 -12.31
C SER A 244 -14.96 -15.19 -11.49
N ILE A 245 -15.85 -15.31 -10.51
CA ILE A 245 -16.28 -14.21 -9.64
C ILE A 245 -15.83 -14.53 -8.22
N LEU A 246 -15.01 -13.65 -7.65
CA LEU A 246 -14.61 -13.67 -6.25
C LEU A 246 -15.18 -12.44 -5.55
N ILE A 247 -15.86 -12.68 -4.44
CA ILE A 247 -16.37 -11.65 -3.55
C ILE A 247 -15.64 -11.81 -2.23
N ALA A 248 -15.01 -10.74 -1.78
CA ALA A 248 -14.34 -10.70 -0.49
C ALA A 248 -14.83 -9.51 0.33
N ASN A 249 -14.54 -9.57 1.62
CA ASN A 249 -14.53 -8.38 2.44
C ASN A 249 -13.53 -7.35 1.85
N ILE A 250 -13.73 -6.06 2.11
CA ILE A 250 -12.88 -4.97 1.59
C ILE A 250 -11.39 -5.11 2.00
N ASN A 251 -11.11 -5.96 2.98
CA ASN A 251 -9.76 -6.26 3.45
C ASN A 251 -9.10 -7.44 2.73
N HIS A 252 -9.80 -8.08 1.77
CA HIS A 252 -9.38 -9.27 1.00
C HIS A 252 -9.04 -10.53 1.83
N LYS A 253 -9.17 -10.48 3.15
CA LYS A 253 -8.84 -11.58 4.07
C LYS A 253 -9.92 -12.67 4.12
N ASP A 254 -11.18 -12.27 3.96
CA ASP A 254 -12.31 -13.17 4.05
C ASP A 254 -13.00 -13.24 2.70
N THR A 255 -12.89 -14.38 2.02
CA THR A 255 -13.71 -14.66 0.84
C THR A 255 -15.14 -14.86 1.32
N ILE A 256 -16.05 -14.01 0.85
CA ILE A 256 -17.49 -14.12 1.09
C ILE A 256 -18.06 -15.20 0.16
N LYS A 257 -17.69 -15.15 -1.12
CA LYS A 257 -18.12 -16.15 -2.11
C LYS A 257 -17.13 -16.23 -3.25
N PHE A 258 -16.93 -17.43 -3.78
CA PHE A 258 -16.15 -17.62 -4.99
C PHE A 258 -16.86 -18.65 -5.87
N LYS A 259 -16.93 -18.36 -7.16
CA LYS A 259 -17.38 -19.31 -8.16
C LYS A 259 -16.58 -19.13 -9.43
N ALA A 260 -15.93 -20.19 -9.87
CA ALA A 260 -15.25 -20.24 -11.16
C ALA A 260 -16.25 -20.49 -12.30
N ASP A 261 -15.97 -19.90 -13.46
CA ASP A 261 -16.66 -20.12 -14.74
C ASP A 261 -18.20 -20.14 -14.64
N THR A 262 -18.78 -19.11 -14.03
CA THR A 262 -20.23 -19.01 -13.84
C THR A 262 -20.83 -17.90 -14.70
N ASN A 263 -22.07 -18.13 -15.14
CA ASN A 263 -22.91 -17.14 -15.79
C ASN A 263 -23.48 -16.12 -14.80
N ILE A 264 -23.75 -16.54 -13.56
CA ILE A 264 -24.35 -15.69 -12.53
C ILE A 264 -23.89 -16.16 -11.15
N LEU A 265 -23.76 -15.23 -10.22
CA LEU A 265 -23.45 -15.54 -8.83
C LEU A 265 -24.41 -14.79 -7.91
N ASP A 266 -25.29 -15.53 -7.25
CA ASP A 266 -26.13 -14.97 -6.19
C ASP A 266 -25.31 -14.73 -4.93
N VAL A 267 -25.55 -13.63 -4.24
CA VAL A 267 -24.74 -13.15 -3.13
C VAL A 267 -25.67 -12.77 -2.01
N GLU A 268 -25.40 -13.30 -0.82
CA GLU A 268 -26.03 -12.84 0.42
C GLU A 268 -24.93 -12.40 1.37
N THR A 269 -25.02 -11.17 1.85
CA THR A 269 -23.98 -10.61 2.72
C THR A 269 -24.54 -9.54 3.64
N ASN A 270 -24.08 -9.52 4.89
CA ASN A 270 -24.37 -8.42 5.82
C ASN A 270 -23.36 -7.27 5.70
N LYS A 271 -22.41 -7.36 4.76
CA LYS A 271 -21.39 -6.33 4.54
C LYS A 271 -21.98 -5.22 3.69
N LYS A 272 -21.86 -3.98 4.18
CA LYS A 272 -22.25 -2.78 3.43
C LYS A 272 -21.36 -2.51 2.22
N ARG A 273 -20.12 -3.02 2.24
CA ARG A 273 -19.18 -2.90 1.12
C ARG A 273 -18.50 -4.24 0.91
N VAL A 274 -18.35 -4.62 -0.35
CA VAL A 274 -17.66 -5.85 -0.76
C VAL A 274 -16.66 -5.53 -1.86
N TYR A 275 -15.57 -6.29 -1.89
CA TYR A 275 -14.66 -6.30 -3.01
C TYR A 275 -15.10 -7.38 -3.98
N ILE A 276 -15.28 -7.02 -5.25
CA ILE A 276 -15.63 -7.95 -6.32
C ILE A 276 -14.47 -8.01 -7.29
N ASN A 277 -14.04 -9.22 -7.60
CA ASN A 277 -12.97 -9.53 -8.54
C ASN A 277 -13.56 -10.46 -9.60
N CYS A 278 -13.45 -10.05 -10.86
CA CYS A 278 -13.97 -10.78 -12.00
C CYS A 278 -12.87 -11.06 -13.02
N LYS A 279 -12.86 -12.30 -13.48
CA LYS A 279 -11.76 -12.83 -14.28
C LYS A 279 -12.23 -13.79 -15.35
N LYS A 280 -11.76 -13.58 -16.58
CA LYS A 280 -12.01 -14.46 -17.73
C LYS A 280 -10.79 -14.43 -18.65
N THR A 281 -10.31 -15.60 -19.06
CA THR A 281 -9.25 -15.73 -20.09
C THR A 281 -9.66 -14.97 -21.35
N GLY A 282 -8.74 -14.19 -21.93
CA GLY A 282 -9.01 -13.32 -23.06
C GLY A 282 -9.61 -11.95 -22.70
N TYR A 283 -9.80 -11.65 -21.41
CA TYR A 283 -10.32 -10.36 -20.93
C TYR A 283 -9.39 -9.73 -19.88
N ILE A 284 -9.39 -8.39 -19.81
CA ILE A 284 -8.73 -7.66 -18.74
C ILE A 284 -9.44 -7.98 -17.43
N TYR A 285 -8.65 -8.30 -16.42
CA TYR A 285 -9.10 -8.48 -15.05
C TYR A 285 -9.85 -7.23 -14.55
N ASN A 286 -10.99 -7.41 -13.89
CA ASN A 286 -11.74 -6.33 -13.26
C ASN A 286 -11.75 -6.47 -11.74
N SER A 287 -11.63 -5.34 -11.04
CA SER A 287 -11.84 -5.27 -9.60
C SER A 287 -12.40 -3.96 -9.13
N GLU A 288 -13.41 -4.05 -8.27
CA GLU A 288 -14.09 -2.89 -7.74
C GLU A 288 -14.61 -3.12 -6.32
N ILE A 289 -14.73 -2.03 -5.56
CA ILE A 289 -15.41 -2.04 -4.26
C ILE A 289 -16.83 -1.52 -4.46
N VAL A 290 -17.80 -2.36 -4.15
CA VAL A 290 -19.22 -2.06 -4.34
C VAL A 290 -19.88 -1.81 -2.99
N ASN A 291 -20.69 -0.76 -2.90
CA ASN A 291 -21.60 -0.56 -1.78
C ASN A 291 -22.85 -1.38 -2.03
N THR A 292 -23.07 -2.41 -1.22
CA THR A 292 -24.16 -3.38 -1.39
C THR A 292 -25.54 -2.75 -1.20
N LYS A 293 -25.61 -1.62 -0.49
CA LYS A 293 -26.83 -0.81 -0.36
C LYS A 293 -27.25 -0.11 -1.65
N ASP A 294 -26.30 0.17 -2.54
CA ASP A 294 -26.55 0.92 -3.76
C ASP A 294 -26.94 0.00 -4.93
N ILE A 295 -26.94 -1.32 -4.70
CA ILE A 295 -27.35 -2.31 -5.69
C ILE A 295 -28.88 -2.37 -5.71
N ASN A 296 -29.47 -1.54 -6.57
CA ASN A 296 -30.93 -1.48 -6.75
C ASN A 296 -31.46 -2.50 -7.77
N ASN A 297 -30.57 -3.11 -8.56
CA ASN A 297 -30.93 -4.06 -9.62
C ASN A 297 -30.84 -5.50 -9.10
N ILE A 298 -31.71 -6.37 -9.62
CA ILE A 298 -31.65 -7.83 -9.37
C ILE A 298 -30.27 -8.39 -9.77
N ILE A 299 -29.67 -7.85 -10.84
CA ILE A 299 -28.34 -8.25 -11.33
C ILE A 299 -27.41 -7.04 -11.38
N TYR A 300 -26.34 -7.09 -10.58
CA TYR A 300 -25.18 -6.24 -10.66
C TYR A 300 -24.30 -6.65 -11.86
N ARG A 301 -24.10 -5.73 -12.80
CA ARG A 301 -23.45 -5.99 -14.09
C ARG A 301 -22.00 -5.55 -14.06
N ILE A 302 -21.10 -6.46 -14.38
CA ILE A 302 -19.65 -6.17 -14.49
C ILE A 302 -19.24 -6.28 -15.94
N GLU A 303 -18.74 -5.19 -16.51
CA GLU A 303 -18.29 -5.13 -17.90
C GLU A 303 -16.78 -5.42 -17.99
N LEU A 304 -16.41 -6.47 -18.70
CA LEU A 304 -15.03 -6.87 -18.94
C LEU A 304 -14.58 -6.40 -20.34
N ASN A 305 -13.39 -5.82 -20.41
CA ASN A 305 -12.77 -5.43 -21.69
C ASN A 305 -12.04 -6.63 -22.26
N LYS A 306 -12.22 -6.93 -23.55
CA LYS A 306 -11.46 -7.99 -24.22
C LYS A 306 -9.99 -7.56 -24.36
N ILE A 307 -9.07 -8.53 -24.28
CA ILE A 307 -7.66 -8.30 -24.56
C ILE A 307 -7.49 -8.29 -26.08
N VAL A 308 -7.10 -7.14 -26.61
CA VAL A 308 -6.74 -6.98 -28.02
C VAL A 308 -5.42 -6.23 -28.12
N LYS A 309 -4.77 -6.29 -29.27
CA LYS A 309 -3.55 -5.51 -29.51
C LYS A 309 -3.80 -4.02 -29.28
N GLY A 310 -2.90 -3.38 -28.54
CA GLY A 310 -3.00 -1.97 -28.15
C GLY A 310 -3.79 -1.73 -26.86
N THR A 311 -4.41 -2.77 -26.28
CA THR A 311 -5.07 -2.66 -24.97
C THR A 311 -4.07 -2.19 -23.92
N LYS A 312 -4.36 -1.04 -23.29
CA LYS A 312 -3.62 -0.54 -22.13
C LYS A 312 -4.19 -1.15 -20.86
N ILE A 313 -3.38 -1.97 -20.20
CA ILE A 313 -3.67 -2.52 -18.89
C ILE A 313 -3.02 -1.61 -17.86
N ILE A 314 -3.86 -0.91 -17.09
CA ILE A 314 -3.40 -0.14 -15.94
C ILE A 314 -3.40 -1.11 -14.76
N ILE A 315 -2.21 -1.49 -14.32
CA ILE A 315 -2.05 -2.18 -13.05
C ILE A 315 -1.66 -1.11 -12.05
N ASP A 316 -2.68 -0.62 -11.35
CA ASP A 316 -2.48 0.30 -10.25
C ASP A 316 -1.59 -0.34 -9.17
N ASP A 317 -0.95 0.51 -8.38
CA ASP A 317 -0.19 0.12 -7.20
C ASP A 317 1.17 -0.58 -7.40
N ILE A 318 1.74 -0.63 -8.61
CA ILE A 318 3.18 -0.92 -8.77
C ILE A 318 3.98 0.35 -8.49
N TYR A 319 4.33 0.51 -7.22
CA TYR A 319 5.08 1.63 -6.69
C TYR A 319 6.56 1.34 -6.48
N PHE A 320 7.37 2.39 -6.52
CA PHE A 320 8.80 2.35 -6.23
C PHE A 320 9.19 3.30 -5.10
N TYR A 321 10.31 3.01 -4.44
CA TYR A 321 10.98 3.98 -3.59
C TYR A 321 11.43 5.22 -4.41
N GLY A 322 11.48 6.38 -3.76
CA GLY A 322 11.89 7.65 -4.37
C GLY A 322 13.25 7.53 -5.05
N ASN A 323 13.37 8.05 -6.29
CA ASN A 323 14.58 8.02 -7.10
C ASN A 323 15.23 6.62 -7.31
N MET A 324 14.48 5.55 -7.10
CA MET A 324 14.97 4.17 -7.24
C MET A 324 14.05 3.33 -8.14
N SER A 325 14.60 2.25 -8.70
CA SER A 325 13.88 1.18 -9.42
C SER A 325 13.46 0.02 -8.51
N ARG A 326 13.60 0.18 -7.18
CA ARG A 326 13.18 -0.81 -6.19
C ARG A 326 11.69 -0.68 -5.87
N PHE A 327 10.96 -1.78 -5.97
CA PHE A 327 9.55 -1.85 -5.60
C PHE A 327 9.31 -1.57 -4.11
N LEU A 328 8.20 -0.93 -3.80
CA LEU A 328 7.64 -0.95 -2.45
C LEU A 328 7.06 -2.33 -2.14
N PRO A 329 7.08 -2.78 -0.87
CA PRO A 329 6.39 -4.01 -0.47
C PRO A 329 4.89 -4.02 -0.84
N THR A 330 4.24 -2.86 -0.83
CA THR A 330 2.84 -2.70 -1.25
C THR A 330 2.59 -3.02 -2.72
N SER A 331 3.63 -3.05 -3.55
CA SER A 331 3.54 -3.41 -4.96
C SER A 331 3.45 -4.92 -5.19
N THR A 332 3.73 -5.75 -4.17
CA THR A 332 3.76 -7.22 -4.30
C THR A 332 2.44 -7.81 -4.82
N PRO A 333 1.25 -7.40 -4.32
CA PRO A 333 -0.01 -7.91 -4.85
C PRO A 333 -0.24 -7.54 -6.32
N ALA A 334 0.09 -6.31 -6.71
CA ALA A 334 -0.03 -5.82 -8.08
C ALA A 334 0.94 -6.53 -9.03
N LEU A 335 2.18 -6.76 -8.60
CA LEU A 335 3.18 -7.54 -9.35
C LEU A 335 2.73 -9.00 -9.53
N LYS A 336 2.22 -9.63 -8.46
CA LYS A 336 1.67 -10.98 -8.54
C LYS A 336 0.47 -11.05 -9.48
N GLN A 337 -0.39 -10.03 -9.47
CA GLN A 337 -1.55 -9.95 -10.35
C GLN A 337 -1.14 -9.86 -11.82
N LEU A 338 -0.10 -9.06 -12.14
CA LEU A 338 0.47 -9.01 -13.50
C LEU A 338 1.03 -10.37 -13.93
N TYR A 339 1.75 -11.05 -13.03
CA TYR A 339 2.27 -12.39 -13.27
C TYR A 339 1.14 -13.39 -13.54
N ASP A 340 0.12 -13.45 -12.68
CA ASP A 340 -1.01 -14.36 -12.84
C ASP A 340 -1.74 -14.09 -14.17
N PHE A 341 -1.90 -12.83 -14.56
CA PHE A 341 -2.48 -12.42 -15.84
C PHE A 341 -1.71 -12.99 -17.04
N LEU A 342 -0.37 -12.88 -17.06
CA LEU A 342 0.45 -13.39 -18.16
C LEU A 342 0.50 -14.93 -18.18
N LYS A 343 0.41 -15.57 -17.01
CA LYS A 343 0.38 -17.02 -16.88
C LYS A 343 -0.88 -17.63 -17.51
N GLU A 344 -1.99 -16.91 -17.45
CA GLU A 344 -3.29 -17.41 -17.92
C GLU A 344 -3.61 -17.02 -19.36
N ASN A 345 -2.95 -15.99 -19.87
CA ASN A 345 -3.07 -15.56 -21.25
C ASN A 345 -1.74 -15.81 -21.95
N LEU A 346 -1.45 -17.07 -22.28
CA LEU A 346 -0.13 -17.53 -22.73
C LEU A 346 0.37 -16.85 -24.02
N ASP A 347 -0.55 -16.43 -24.88
CA ASP A 347 -0.24 -15.82 -26.17
C ASP A 347 -0.01 -14.29 -26.06
N VAL A 348 -0.39 -13.68 -24.93
CA VAL A 348 -0.29 -12.23 -24.76
C VAL A 348 1.17 -11.81 -24.62
N LYS A 349 1.56 -10.81 -25.40
CA LYS A 349 2.83 -10.10 -25.24
C LYS A 349 2.59 -8.69 -24.74
N ILE A 350 3.46 -8.22 -23.85
CA ILE A 350 3.34 -6.91 -23.23
C ILE A 350 4.57 -6.05 -23.41
N GLU A 351 4.35 -4.73 -23.43
CA GLU A 351 5.36 -3.71 -23.23
C GLU A 351 5.12 -3.02 -21.89
N VAL A 352 6.15 -3.05 -21.04
CA VAL A 352 6.19 -2.38 -19.75
C VAL A 352 6.72 -0.96 -19.94
N GLN A 353 5.93 0.04 -19.57
CA GLN A 353 6.28 1.45 -19.70
C GLN A 353 6.52 2.10 -18.33
N GLY A 354 7.75 2.52 -18.06
CA GLY A 354 8.11 3.18 -16.81
C GLY A 354 7.94 4.70 -16.89
N HIS A 355 7.42 5.30 -15.82
CA HIS A 355 7.26 6.76 -15.71
C HIS A 355 7.92 7.29 -14.45
N VAL A 356 8.38 8.54 -14.51
CA VAL A 356 8.89 9.27 -13.34
C VAL A 356 8.15 10.59 -13.15
N ASN A 357 8.26 11.12 -11.95
CA ASN A 357 7.85 12.48 -11.66
C ASN A 357 8.99 13.42 -12.03
N GLY A 358 8.73 14.41 -12.87
CA GLY A 358 9.73 15.39 -13.31
C GLY A 358 9.35 16.81 -12.92
N ASN A 359 10.35 17.69 -12.97
CA ASN A 359 10.16 19.13 -12.78
C ASN A 359 9.96 19.82 -14.15
N ILE A 360 9.03 20.77 -14.23
CA ILE A 360 8.79 21.55 -15.46
C ILE A 360 10.03 22.36 -15.89
N ASN A 361 10.88 22.74 -14.94
CA ASN A 361 12.13 23.48 -15.16
C ASN A 361 13.37 22.57 -15.13
N ALA A 362 13.20 21.26 -15.37
CA ALA A 362 14.29 20.29 -15.35
C ALA A 362 15.36 20.61 -16.42
N SER A 363 16.63 20.55 -16.01
CA SER A 363 17.76 20.68 -16.93
C SER A 363 17.86 19.49 -17.88
N GLN A 364 18.69 19.60 -18.93
CA GLN A 364 18.95 18.46 -19.83
C GLN A 364 19.54 17.26 -19.08
N LEU A 365 20.39 17.51 -18.07
CA LEU A 365 20.95 16.46 -17.23
C LEU A 365 19.87 15.76 -16.39
N ASP A 366 18.91 16.52 -15.85
CA ASP A 366 17.76 15.95 -15.13
C ASP A 366 16.92 15.06 -16.05
N LYS A 367 16.67 15.51 -17.29
CA LYS A 367 15.91 14.71 -18.28
C LYS A 367 16.60 13.39 -18.62
N LEU A 368 17.93 13.37 -18.70
CA LEU A 368 18.71 12.14 -18.89
C LEU A 368 18.57 11.20 -17.68
N SER A 369 18.66 11.76 -16.46
CA SER A 369 18.45 11.01 -15.21
C SER A 369 17.04 10.40 -15.13
N TYR A 370 16.01 11.18 -15.48
CA TYR A 370 14.62 10.74 -15.53
C TYR A 370 14.41 9.63 -16.56
N GLN A 371 15.07 9.73 -17.71
CA GLN A 371 15.04 8.69 -18.73
C GLN A 371 15.70 7.40 -18.22
N SER A 372 16.87 7.48 -17.57
CA SER A 372 17.52 6.30 -16.97
C SER A 372 16.64 5.64 -15.92
N LEU A 373 16.14 6.42 -14.95
CA LEU A 373 15.32 5.91 -13.86
C LEU A 373 14.01 5.27 -14.35
N SER A 374 13.36 5.86 -15.34
CA SER A 374 12.17 5.28 -15.94
C SER A 374 12.46 3.96 -16.69
N ASN A 375 13.60 3.86 -17.38
CA ASN A 375 14.05 2.61 -17.99
C ASN A 375 14.29 1.54 -16.92
N ASP A 376 15.01 1.88 -15.85
CA ASP A 376 15.34 0.95 -14.77
C ASP A 376 14.10 0.42 -14.06
N ARG A 377 13.08 1.27 -13.88
CA ARG A 377 11.78 0.87 -13.30
C ARG A 377 11.00 -0.10 -14.19
N ALA A 378 10.94 0.19 -15.49
CA ALA A 378 10.32 -0.73 -16.45
C ALA A 378 11.08 -2.07 -16.47
N LYS A 379 12.41 -2.01 -16.43
CA LYS A 379 13.28 -3.19 -16.41
C LYS A 379 13.11 -4.02 -15.14
N ALA A 380 12.89 -3.38 -13.99
CA ALA A 380 12.64 -4.08 -12.73
C ALA A 380 11.37 -4.96 -12.81
N VAL A 381 10.31 -4.48 -13.49
CA VAL A 381 9.08 -5.27 -13.69
C VAL A 381 9.31 -6.40 -14.67
N GLU A 382 10.01 -6.14 -15.78
CA GLU A 382 10.42 -7.20 -16.72
C GLU A 382 11.20 -8.30 -15.99
N ASN A 383 12.24 -7.93 -15.23
CA ASN A 383 13.07 -8.88 -14.50
C ASN A 383 12.25 -9.69 -13.48
N TYR A 384 11.38 -9.03 -12.71
CA TYR A 384 10.47 -9.72 -11.78
C TYR A 384 9.64 -10.80 -12.48
N LEU A 385 9.06 -10.49 -13.64
CA LEU A 385 8.23 -11.45 -14.38
C LEU A 385 9.06 -12.62 -14.94
N ILE A 386 10.25 -12.35 -15.48
CA ILE A 386 11.17 -13.37 -15.99
C ILE A 386 11.63 -14.29 -14.87
N GLU A 387 12.02 -13.73 -13.72
CA GLU A 387 12.45 -14.49 -12.53
C GLU A 387 11.32 -15.38 -11.99
N ASN A 388 10.06 -14.98 -12.20
CA ASN A 388 8.89 -15.79 -11.85
C ASN A 388 8.43 -16.74 -12.99
N GLY A 389 9.18 -16.83 -14.09
CA GLY A 389 8.99 -17.85 -15.12
C GLY A 389 8.21 -17.42 -16.36
N ILE A 390 7.96 -16.12 -16.57
CA ILE A 390 7.40 -15.64 -17.84
C ILE A 390 8.50 -15.59 -18.91
N ASP A 391 8.25 -16.11 -20.10
CA ASP A 391 9.21 -16.06 -21.21
C ASP A 391 9.56 -14.60 -21.56
N LYS A 392 10.86 -14.29 -21.56
CA LYS A 392 11.41 -12.97 -21.94
C LYS A 392 10.90 -12.49 -23.30
N LYS A 393 10.64 -13.39 -24.26
CA LYS A 393 10.11 -13.01 -25.59
C LYS A 393 8.72 -12.39 -25.54
N ARG A 394 8.00 -12.56 -24.43
CA ARG A 394 6.65 -11.99 -24.20
C ARG A 394 6.69 -10.61 -23.54
N ILE A 395 7.86 -10.11 -23.17
CA ILE A 395 7.98 -8.88 -22.39
C ILE A 395 9.03 -7.97 -23.05
N THR A 396 8.62 -6.75 -23.36
CA THR A 396 9.53 -5.64 -23.65
C THR A 396 9.39 -4.59 -22.56
N SER A 397 10.42 -3.75 -22.36
CA SER A 397 10.36 -2.65 -21.40
C SER A 397 10.96 -1.38 -21.98
N LYS A 398 10.37 -0.23 -21.65
CA LYS A 398 10.91 1.09 -21.99
C LYS A 398 10.54 2.13 -20.94
N GLY A 399 11.45 3.06 -20.68
CA GLY A 399 11.20 4.25 -19.89
C GLY A 399 10.64 5.37 -20.76
N LEU A 400 9.64 6.08 -20.25
CA LEU A 400 9.04 7.23 -20.92
C LEU A 400 9.40 8.55 -20.24
N SER A 401 10.34 8.53 -19.29
CA SER A 401 10.77 9.70 -18.52
C SER A 401 9.55 10.40 -17.89
N ASP A 402 9.55 11.72 -17.84
CA ASP A 402 8.46 12.58 -17.34
C ASP A 402 7.50 13.07 -18.45
N LYS A 403 7.57 12.50 -19.65
CA LYS A 403 6.81 12.98 -20.82
C LYS A 403 5.30 12.82 -20.70
N PHE A 404 4.85 11.83 -19.94
CA PHE A 404 3.44 11.46 -19.78
C PHE A 404 3.04 11.44 -18.30
N MET A 405 3.41 12.49 -17.57
CA MET A 405 2.92 12.69 -16.20
C MET A 405 1.40 12.86 -16.20
N LEU A 406 0.71 12.13 -15.32
CA LEU A 406 -0.73 12.29 -15.09
C LEU A 406 -1.03 13.66 -14.47
N TYR A 407 -0.10 14.15 -13.65
CA TYR A 407 -0.12 15.47 -13.03
C TYR A 407 1.11 16.24 -13.50
N PRO A 408 1.00 17.09 -14.54
CA PRO A 408 2.14 17.86 -15.06
C PRO A 408 2.77 18.80 -14.02
N ILE A 409 1.96 19.27 -13.07
CA ILE A 409 2.38 20.11 -11.94
C ILE A 409 1.79 19.49 -10.67
N PRO A 410 2.45 18.46 -10.09
CA PRO A 410 1.93 17.79 -8.90
C PRO A 410 1.97 18.74 -7.70
N LYS A 411 0.86 18.87 -7.00
CA LYS A 411 0.67 19.72 -5.81
C LYS A 411 0.81 18.96 -4.50
N SER A 412 0.93 17.64 -4.58
CA SER A 412 1.10 16.76 -3.43
C SER A 412 2.00 15.57 -3.77
N GLU A 413 2.53 14.94 -2.73
CA GLU A 413 3.30 13.72 -2.90
C GLU A 413 2.45 12.54 -3.41
N ILE A 414 1.14 12.55 -3.13
CA ILE A 414 0.20 11.56 -3.70
C ILE A 414 0.14 11.70 -5.23
N GLU A 415 0.07 12.94 -5.74
CA GLU A 415 0.09 13.20 -7.19
C GLU A 415 1.46 12.84 -7.80
N SER A 416 2.55 13.18 -7.11
CA SER A 416 3.90 12.80 -7.54
C SER A 416 4.10 11.28 -7.56
N GLN A 417 3.54 10.54 -6.60
CA GLN A 417 3.58 9.08 -6.57
C GLN A 417 2.78 8.47 -7.72
N LYS A 418 1.62 9.06 -8.07
CA LYS A 418 0.86 8.64 -9.26
C LYS A 418 1.62 8.87 -10.57
N ASN A 419 2.49 9.88 -10.63
CA ASN A 419 3.39 10.03 -11.78
C ASN A 419 4.49 8.95 -11.82
N ARG A 420 4.98 8.49 -10.65
CA ARG A 420 5.97 7.41 -10.48
C ARG A 420 5.32 6.02 -10.59
N ARG A 421 4.84 5.69 -11.79
CA ARG A 421 4.09 4.46 -12.08
C ARG A 421 4.72 3.62 -13.19
N VAL A 422 4.16 2.42 -13.38
CA VAL A 422 4.35 1.61 -14.59
C VAL A 422 3.00 1.43 -15.29
N GLU A 423 3.01 1.41 -16.62
CA GLU A 423 1.85 1.05 -17.44
C GLU A 423 2.19 -0.20 -18.26
N ILE A 424 1.19 -1.04 -18.52
CA ILE A 424 1.36 -2.28 -19.29
C ILE A 424 0.55 -2.16 -20.58
N ILE A 425 1.20 -2.31 -21.72
CA ILE A 425 0.53 -2.27 -23.03
C ILE A 425 0.57 -3.66 -23.64
N VAL A 426 -0.58 -4.18 -24.07
CA VAL A 426 -0.65 -5.41 -24.86
C VAL A 426 -0.18 -5.09 -26.27
N VAL A 427 0.85 -5.77 -26.74
CA VAL A 427 1.45 -5.54 -28.07
C VAL A 427 1.13 -6.65 -29.07
N GLU A 428 0.71 -7.82 -28.57
CA GLU A 428 0.28 -8.97 -29.35
C GLU A 428 -0.76 -9.78 -28.58
#